data_AF-A0A5P0JLE5-F1
#
_entry.id   AF-A0A5P0JLE5-F1
#
_cell.length_a   1.000
_cell.length_b   1.000
_cell.length_c   1.000
_cell.angle_alpha   90.00
_cell.angle_beta   90.00
_cell.angle_gamma   90.00
#
_symmetry.space_group_name_H-M   'P 1'
#
loop_
_entity.id
_entity.type
_entity.pdbx_description
1 polymer ?
#
loop_
_entity_poly.entity_id
_entity_poly.type
_entity_poly.pdbx_seq_one_letter_code
_entity_poly.pdbx_strand_id
1 'polypeptide(L)'
;DGEKVGEVKWSLVGEHNMHNGLMAIAAARHVGVAPADAANALGSFINARRRLELRGEANGVTVYDDFAHHPTAILATLAALRGKVGGTARIIAVLEPRSNTMKMGICKDDLA
;
A
#
# COMPACT_ATOMS: atom_id res chain seq x y z
N ASP A 1 -4.61 -15.40 -25.69
CA ASP A 1 -4.28 -16.83 -25.86
C ASP A 1 -3.41 -17.40 -24.73
N GLY A 2 -3.55 -16.91 -23.48
CA GLY A 2 -2.75 -17.42 -22.35
C GLY A 2 -1.25 -17.11 -22.41
N GLU A 3 -0.78 -16.41 -23.44
CA GLU A 3 0.62 -16.06 -23.61
C GLU A 3 1.10 -15.02 -22.59
N LYS A 4 2.31 -15.23 -22.06
CA LYS A 4 2.97 -14.28 -21.16
C LYS A 4 3.40 -13.04 -21.95
N VAL A 5 2.82 -11.89 -21.63
CA VAL A 5 3.08 -10.60 -22.30
C VAL A 5 4.03 -9.66 -21.54
N GLY A 6 4.42 -10.02 -20.32
CA GLY A 6 5.30 -9.23 -19.47
C GLY A 6 5.55 -9.87 -18.10
N GLU A 7 6.51 -9.35 -17.35
CA GLU A 7 6.81 -9.75 -15.96
C GLU A 7 7.27 -8.52 -15.18
N VAL A 8 6.62 -8.24 -14.04
CA VAL A 8 7.01 -7.14 -13.16
C VAL A 8 7.97 -7.67 -12.10
N LYS A 9 9.17 -7.09 -12.03
CA LYS A 9 10.16 -7.35 -10.97
C LYS A 9 10.39 -6.07 -10.19
N TRP A 10 9.84 -5.98 -8.99
CA TRP A 10 9.94 -4.81 -8.12
C TRP A 10 10.11 -5.22 -6.65
N SER A 11 10.31 -4.24 -5.77
CA SER A 11 10.40 -4.46 -4.32
C SER A 11 9.08 -4.23 -3.57
N LEU A 12 8.00 -3.86 -4.26
CA LEU A 12 6.71 -3.62 -3.61
C LEU A 12 6.06 -4.93 -3.15
N VAL A 13 5.40 -4.88 -1.99
CA VAL A 13 4.78 -6.04 -1.34
C VAL A 13 3.27 -5.84 -1.24
N GLY A 14 2.50 -6.94 -1.30
CA GLY A 14 1.07 -6.97 -1.05
C GLY A 14 0.21 -7.01 -2.31
N GLU A 15 -0.91 -7.74 -2.24
CA GLU A 15 -1.85 -7.94 -3.36
C GLU A 15 -2.42 -6.64 -3.92
N HIS A 16 -2.64 -5.63 -3.08
CA HIS A 16 -3.10 -4.32 -3.54
C HIS A 16 -2.11 -3.65 -4.50
N ASN A 17 -0.80 -3.78 -4.26
CA ASN A 17 0.22 -3.26 -5.18
C ASN A 17 0.25 -4.05 -6.48
N MET A 18 0.09 -5.38 -6.42
CA MET A 18 -0.07 -6.21 -7.62
C MET A 18 -1.27 -5.76 -8.45
N HIS A 19 -2.45 -5.56 -7.84
CA HIS A 19 -3.64 -5.05 -8.53
C HIS A 19 -3.42 -3.65 -9.10
N ASN A 20 -2.79 -2.73 -8.36
CA ASN A 20 -2.46 -1.40 -8.85
C ASN A 20 -1.53 -1.46 -10.07
N GLY A 21 -0.51 -2.31 -10.03
CA GLY A 21 0.42 -2.52 -11.15
C GLY A 21 -0.30 -3.09 -12.38
N LEU A 22 -1.18 -4.08 -12.19
CA LEU A 22 -1.98 -4.65 -13.27
C LEU A 22 -2.89 -3.60 -13.92
N MET A 23 -3.56 -2.77 -13.11
CA MET A 23 -4.41 -1.69 -13.59
C MET A 23 -3.59 -0.61 -14.34
N ALA A 24 -2.40 -0.28 -13.86
CA ALA A 24 -1.50 0.64 -14.54
C ALA A 24 -1.03 0.10 -15.90
N ILE A 25 -0.68 -1.18 -15.97
CA ILE A 25 -0.33 -1.85 -17.24
C ILE A 25 -1.52 -1.83 -18.20
N ALA A 26 -2.73 -2.15 -17.73
CA ALA A 26 -3.94 -2.12 -18.55
C ALA A 26 -4.23 -0.71 -19.11
N ALA A 27 -4.11 0.32 -18.27
CA ALA A 27 -4.29 1.71 -18.68
C ALA A 27 -3.22 2.17 -19.69
N ALA A 28 -1.95 1.83 -19.47
CA ALA A 28 -0.87 2.14 -20.41
C ALA A 28 -1.05 1.43 -21.75
N ARG A 29 -1.52 0.17 -21.73
CA ARG A 29 -1.82 -0.59 -22.94
C ARG A 29 -2.93 0.06 -23.77
N HIS A 30 -3.93 0.65 -23.12
CA HIS A 30 -5.03 1.35 -23.79
C HIS A 30 -4.56 2.52 -24.66
N VAL A 31 -3.43 3.15 -24.30
CA VAL A 31 -2.83 4.26 -25.07
C VAL A 31 -1.63 3.83 -25.93
N GLY A 32 -1.46 2.52 -26.15
CA GLY A 32 -0.50 1.97 -27.11
C GLY A 32 0.83 1.47 -26.54
N VAL A 33 1.06 1.56 -25.22
CA VAL A 33 2.29 1.02 -24.60
C VAL A 33 2.27 -0.51 -24.62
N ALA A 34 3.38 -1.16 -24.98
CA ALA A 34 3.46 -2.62 -24.92
C ALA A 34 3.46 -3.09 -23.44
N PRO A 35 2.78 -4.19 -23.08
CA PRO A 35 2.73 -4.65 -21.70
C PRO A 35 4.11 -4.94 -21.10
N ALA A 36 5.05 -5.43 -21.91
CA ALA A 36 6.44 -5.67 -21.50
C ALA A 36 7.15 -4.37 -21.10
N ASP A 37 6.95 -3.27 -21.86
CA ASP A 37 7.55 -1.97 -21.56
C ASP A 37 6.97 -1.37 -20.27
N ALA A 38 5.65 -1.47 -20.09
CA ALA A 38 5.00 -1.05 -18.85
C ALA A 38 5.50 -1.86 -17.64
N ALA A 39 5.66 -3.18 -17.81
CA ALA A 39 6.18 -4.05 -16.76
C ALA A 39 7.63 -3.72 -16.38
N ASN A 40 8.48 -3.45 -17.38
CA ASN A 40 9.85 -3.00 -17.16
C ASN A 40 9.90 -1.65 -16.43
N ALA A 41 9.07 -0.69 -16.84
CA ALA A 41 8.97 0.62 -16.19
C ALA A 41 8.56 0.49 -14.71
N LEU A 42 7.59 -0.38 -14.41
CA LEU A 42 7.18 -0.67 -13.03
C LEU A 42 8.31 -1.26 -12.17
N GLY A 43 9.31 -1.90 -12.76
CA GLY A 43 10.49 -2.37 -12.00
C GLY A 43 11.31 -1.24 -11.38
N SER A 44 11.24 -0.04 -11.96
CA SER A 44 11.86 1.18 -11.42
C SER A 44 10.91 2.03 -10.58
N PHE A 45 9.66 1.60 -10.39
CA PHE A 45 8.67 2.36 -9.65
C PHE A 45 9.06 2.48 -8.18
N ILE A 46 9.21 3.72 -7.73
CA ILE A 46 9.39 4.04 -6.32
C ILE A 46 8.00 4.32 -5.76
N ASN A 47 7.62 3.55 -4.74
CA ASN A 47 6.33 3.70 -4.10
C ASN A 47 6.15 5.12 -3.55
N ALA A 48 4.90 5.53 -3.38
CA ALA A 48 4.59 6.79 -2.71
C ALA A 48 5.26 6.83 -1.32
N ARG A 49 5.82 7.99 -0.97
CA ARG A 49 6.33 8.23 0.39
C ARG A 49 5.22 7.96 1.41
N ARG A 50 5.60 7.67 2.66
CA ARG A 50 4.66 7.43 3.76
C ARG A 50 3.78 6.19 3.52
N ARG A 51 4.43 5.05 3.24
CA ARG A 51 3.82 3.71 3.17
C ARG A 51 4.57 2.77 4.11
N LEU A 52 4.08 2.63 5.35
CA LEU A 52 4.78 1.99 6.47
C LEU A 52 6.26 2.40 6.55
N GLU A 53 6.52 3.69 6.37
CA GLU A 53 7.86 4.24 6.31
C GLU A 53 8.46 4.28 7.73
N LEU A 54 9.58 3.58 7.94
CA LEU A 54 10.28 3.62 9.22
C LEU A 54 10.85 5.03 9.43
N ARG A 55 10.35 5.72 10.46
CA ARG A 55 10.82 7.06 10.84
C ARG A 55 11.95 7.02 11.86
N GLY A 56 12.07 5.92 12.60
CA GLY A 56 13.13 5.67 13.56
C GLY A 56 12.69 4.80 14.71
N GLU A 57 13.59 4.61 15.66
CA GLU A 57 13.35 3.89 16.90
C GLU A 57 13.89 4.72 18.07
N ALA A 58 13.11 4.81 19.15
CA ALA A 58 13.52 5.46 20.38
C ALA A 58 12.93 4.71 21.58
N ASN A 59 13.75 4.46 22.60
CA ASN A 59 13.32 3.78 23.83
C ASN A 59 12.58 2.45 23.59
N GLY A 60 13.02 1.67 22.59
CA GLY A 60 12.39 0.40 22.21
C GLY A 60 11.05 0.54 21.48
N VAL A 61 10.68 1.75 21.03
CA VAL A 61 9.48 2.02 20.24
C VAL A 61 9.88 2.37 18.80
N THR A 62 9.44 1.54 17.86
CA THR A 62 9.61 1.78 16.42
C THR A 62 8.45 2.63 15.89
N VAL A 63 8.76 3.73 15.20
CA VAL A 63 7.76 4.65 14.64
C VAL A 63 7.65 4.45 13.13
N TYR A 64 6.44 4.19 12.66
CA TYR A 64 6.11 4.08 11.23
C TYR A 64 5.15 5.20 10.81
N ASP A 65 5.34 5.77 9.63
CA ASP A 65 4.43 6.74 9.01
C ASP A 65 3.72 6.11 7.79
N ASP A 66 2.39 6.23 7.75
CA ASP A 66 1.54 5.81 6.62
C ASP A 66 0.48 6.87 6.32
N PHE A 67 0.16 7.08 5.03
CA PHE A 67 -0.87 8.02 4.61
C PHE A 67 -2.31 7.47 4.67
N ALA A 68 -2.49 6.19 5.03
CA ALA A 68 -3.81 5.55 5.11
C ALA A 68 -4.82 6.41 5.90
N HIS A 69 -5.93 6.76 5.24
CA HIS A 69 -6.95 7.69 5.76
C HIS A 69 -8.38 7.22 5.51
N HIS A 70 -8.55 6.04 4.90
CA HIS A 70 -9.83 5.37 4.74
C HIS A 70 -9.78 4.02 5.45
N PRO A 71 -10.91 3.47 5.95
CA PRO A 71 -10.90 2.27 6.79
C PRO A 71 -10.20 1.09 6.13
N THR A 72 -10.53 0.80 4.87
CA THR A 72 -9.88 -0.26 4.09
C THR A 72 -8.35 -0.11 4.05
N ALA A 73 -7.85 1.11 3.84
CA ALA A 73 -6.42 1.38 3.79
C ALA A 73 -5.75 1.27 5.17
N ILE A 74 -6.45 1.69 6.23
CA ILE A 74 -5.97 1.59 7.61
C ILE A 74 -5.86 0.12 8.01
N LEU A 75 -6.89 -0.69 7.76
CA LEU A 75 -6.88 -2.12 8.03
C LEU A 75 -5.78 -2.84 7.25
N ALA A 76 -5.59 -2.52 5.96
CA ALA A 76 -4.51 -3.07 5.16
C ALA A 76 -3.12 -2.71 5.72
N THR A 77 -2.95 -1.47 6.21
CA THR A 77 -1.72 -1.00 6.85
C THR A 77 -1.43 -1.77 8.13
N LEU A 78 -2.45 -1.99 8.97
CA LEU A 78 -2.32 -2.76 10.20
C LEU A 78 -1.99 -4.23 9.94
N ALA A 79 -2.63 -4.85 8.95
CA ALA A 79 -2.35 -6.23 8.56
C ALA A 79 -0.91 -6.39 8.04
N ALA A 80 -0.46 -5.48 7.17
CA ALA A 80 0.92 -5.48 6.66
C ALA A 80 1.94 -5.26 7.79
N LEU A 81 1.68 -4.33 8.72
CA LEU A 81 2.55 -4.11 9.87
C LEU A 81 2.59 -5.34 10.78
N ARG A 82 1.45 -5.96 11.08
CA ARG A 82 1.36 -7.19 11.88
C ARG A 82 2.18 -8.33 11.27
N GLY A 83 2.11 -8.52 9.95
CA GLY A 83 2.95 -9.50 9.24
C GLY A 83 4.44 -9.20 9.36
N LYS A 84 4.82 -7.91 9.40
CA LYS A 84 6.22 -7.47 9.53
C LYS A 84 6.78 -7.59 10.95
N VAL A 85 6.01 -7.24 11.98
CA VAL A 85 6.50 -7.20 13.39
C VAL A 85 6.22 -8.48 14.18
N GLY A 86 5.47 -9.43 13.61
CA GLY A 86 5.13 -10.69 14.26
C GLY A 86 3.95 -10.57 15.25
N GLY A 87 3.47 -11.71 15.75
CA GLY A 87 2.21 -11.82 16.49
C GLY A 87 2.20 -11.20 17.90
N THR A 88 3.37 -10.98 18.51
CA THR A 88 3.47 -10.55 19.92
C THR A 88 3.70 -9.05 20.11
N ALA A 89 4.17 -8.34 19.08
CA ALA A 89 4.44 -6.91 19.18
C ALA A 89 3.13 -6.11 19.36
N ARG A 90 3.11 -5.17 20.31
CA ARG A 90 1.98 -4.25 20.48
C ARG A 90 2.01 -3.22 19.35
N ILE A 91 0.87 -3.04 18.67
CA ILE A 91 0.70 -2.01 17.65
C ILE A 91 -0.21 -0.92 18.21
N ILE A 92 0.21 0.33 18.11
CA ILE A 92 -0.59 1.50 18.47
C ILE A 92 -0.82 2.30 17.19
N ALA A 93 -2.09 2.46 16.80
CA ALA A 93 -2.46 3.29 15.66
C ALA A 93 -2.79 4.71 16.14
N VAL A 94 -2.10 5.71 15.58
CA VAL A 94 -2.44 7.13 15.77
C VAL A 94 -2.98 7.64 14.45
N LEU A 95 -4.26 8.02 14.44
CA LEU A 95 -5.00 8.37 13.22
C LEU A 95 -5.35 9.86 13.23
N GLU A 96 -5.06 10.55 12.11
CA GLU A 96 -5.62 11.87 11.80
C GLU A 96 -6.75 11.69 10.79
N PRO A 97 -8.04 11.87 11.17
CA PRO A 97 -9.15 11.76 10.22
C PRO A 97 -9.08 12.88 9.18
N ARG A 98 -8.79 12.52 7.91
CA ARG A 98 -8.57 13.49 6.83
C ARG A 98 -9.81 13.77 6.00
N SER A 99 -10.51 12.73 5.53
CA SER A 99 -11.69 12.90 4.67
C SER A 99 -12.91 13.37 5.45
N ASN A 100 -13.82 14.11 4.80
CA ASN A 100 -15.07 14.57 5.43
C ASN A 100 -15.88 13.39 5.97
N THR A 101 -16.00 12.30 5.21
CA THR A 101 -16.71 11.08 5.62
C THR A 101 -16.16 10.48 6.92
N MET A 102 -14.82 10.47 7.07
CA MET A 102 -14.15 9.99 8.29
C MET A 102 -14.36 10.94 9.47
N LYS A 103 -14.27 12.26 9.24
CA LYS A 103 -14.51 13.29 10.27
C LYS A 103 -15.95 13.29 10.78
N MET A 104 -16.91 12.99 9.91
CA MET A 104 -18.33 12.88 10.28
C MET A 104 -18.66 11.59 11.06
N GLY A 105 -17.69 10.68 11.25
CA GLY A 105 -17.85 9.48 12.07
C GLY A 105 -18.64 8.35 11.40
N ILE A 106 -18.89 8.44 10.09
CA ILE A 106 -19.61 7.40 9.32
C ILE A 106 -18.85 6.08 9.36
N CYS A 107 -17.52 6.13 9.41
CA CYS A 107 -16.65 4.95 9.45
C CYS A 107 -16.22 4.55 10.87
N LYS A 108 -16.92 4.99 11.93
CA LYS A 108 -16.53 4.66 13.31
C LYS A 108 -16.54 3.16 13.57
N ASP A 109 -17.58 2.48 13.10
CA ASP A 109 -17.79 1.05 13.36
C ASP A 109 -16.81 0.18 12.54
N ASP A 110 -16.27 0.70 11.43
CA ASP A 110 -15.27 0.00 10.62
C ASP A 110 -13.87 -0.03 11.27
N LEU A 111 -13.66 0.76 12.34
CA LEU A 111 -12.36 0.97 12.99
C LEU A 111 -12.35 0.63 14.50
N ALA A 112 -13.50 0.29 15.07
CA ALA A 112 -13.68 -0.08 16.47
C ALA A 112 -13.55 -1.59 16.69
#